data_AF-A0A919CWB6-F1
#
_entry.id   AF-A0A919CWB6-F1
#
_cell.length_a   1.000
_cell.length_b   1.000
_cell.length_c   1.000
_cell.angle_alpha   90.00
_cell.angle_beta   90.00
_cell.angle_gamma   90.00
#
_symmetry.space_group_name_H-M   'P 1'
#
loop_
_entity.id
_entity.type
_entity.pdbx_description
1 polymer ?
#
loop_
_entity_poly.entity_id
_entity_poly.type
_entity_poly.pdbx_seq_one_letter_code
_entity_poly.pdbx_strand_id
1 'polypeptide(L)'
;MQILKEVLWRPAESSELGPVLSLEDLVGTRVRALAGQGLAPDLVDVHAASARWSHPELEELGRRHSGDTFDLTDLQTRLLGAEWLDDREFTAYGLDDHATAELRRWAQQWADDIGERLLEADTSPELPEAREDE
;
A
#
# COMPACT_ATOMS: atom_id res chain seq x y z
N MET A 1 17.54 -8.71 8.16
CA MET A 1 17.20 -8.96 6.74
C MET A 1 16.12 -10.02 6.72
N GLN A 2 14.91 -9.67 6.29
CA GLN A 2 13.82 -10.62 6.07
C GLN A 2 14.00 -11.24 4.69
N ILE A 3 13.95 -12.57 4.58
CA ILE A 3 14.00 -13.28 3.30
C ILE A 3 12.60 -13.83 3.05
N LEU A 4 11.92 -13.31 2.02
CA LEU A 4 10.61 -13.79 1.59
C LEU A 4 10.71 -14.45 0.21
N LYS A 5 9.91 -15.50 -0.01
CA LYS A 5 9.65 -16.01 -1.36
C LYS A 5 8.58 -15.13 -2.00
N GLU A 6 8.90 -14.56 -3.16
CA GLU A 6 8.00 -13.68 -3.91
C GLU A 6 7.35 -14.41 -5.09
N VAL A 7 6.08 -14.09 -5.37
CA VAL A 7 5.40 -14.47 -6.61
C VAL A 7 5.34 -13.23 -7.50
N LEU A 8 5.97 -13.30 -8.68
CA LEU A 8 5.98 -12.21 -9.66
C LEU A 8 4.89 -12.45 -10.71
N TRP A 9 4.07 -11.44 -10.95
CA TRP A 9 2.87 -11.54 -11.79
C TRP A 9 3.11 -11.05 -13.22
N ARG A 10 4.22 -10.35 -13.44
CA ARG A 10 4.64 -9.90 -14.77
C ARG A 10 5.98 -10.53 -15.16
N PRO A 11 6.25 -10.65 -16.47
CA PRO A 11 7.60 -10.97 -16.93
C PRO A 11 8.59 -9.94 -16.41
N ALA A 12 9.83 -10.39 -16.14
CA ALA A 12 10.92 -9.47 -15.82
C ALA A 12 11.14 -8.49 -16.98
N GLU A 13 11.42 -7.23 -16.64
CA GLU A 13 11.76 -6.19 -17.60
C GLU A 13 13.28 -6.14 -17.82
N SER A 14 13.69 -5.75 -19.03
CA SER A 14 15.11 -5.63 -19.34
C SER A 14 15.64 -4.26 -18.94
N SER A 15 16.72 -4.24 -18.17
CA SER A 15 17.50 -3.03 -17.89
C SER A 15 18.95 -3.18 -18.36
N GLU A 16 19.70 -2.08 -18.38
CA GLU A 16 21.14 -2.07 -18.69
C GLU A 16 21.96 -2.97 -17.74
N LEU A 17 21.45 -3.23 -16.55
CA LEU A 17 22.08 -4.07 -15.52
C LEU A 17 21.55 -5.51 -15.51
N GLY A 18 20.65 -5.87 -16.44
CA GLY A 18 20.02 -7.18 -16.53
C GLY A 18 18.52 -7.18 -16.20
N PRO A 19 17.91 -8.37 -16.00
CA PRO A 19 16.49 -8.49 -15.68
C PRO A 19 16.14 -7.82 -14.35
N VAL A 20 15.11 -6.99 -14.35
CA VAL A 20 14.55 -6.33 -13.18
C VAL A 20 13.08 -6.67 -13.01
N LEU A 21 12.54 -6.43 -11.81
CA LEU A 21 11.10 -6.54 -11.59
C LEU A 21 10.36 -5.60 -12.54
N SER A 22 9.17 -6.02 -12.97
CA SER A 22 8.24 -5.08 -13.58
C SER A 22 7.92 -3.98 -12.58
N LEU A 23 7.56 -2.79 -13.09
CA LEU A 23 7.21 -1.70 -12.19
C LEU A 23 5.97 -2.03 -11.34
N GLU A 24 5.01 -2.78 -11.89
CA GLU A 24 3.82 -3.27 -11.16
C GLU A 24 4.20 -4.19 -10.01
N ASP A 25 5.09 -5.17 -10.24
CA ASP A 25 5.54 -6.09 -9.18
C ASP A 25 6.35 -5.34 -8.11
N LEU A 26 7.22 -4.40 -8.52
CA LEU A 26 7.96 -3.57 -7.59
C LEU A 26 7.00 -2.79 -6.68
N VAL A 27 6.03 -2.08 -7.27
CA VAL A 27 5.05 -1.29 -6.50
C VAL A 27 4.22 -2.20 -5.59
N GLY A 28 3.74 -3.34 -6.09
CA GLY A 28 2.96 -4.29 -5.29
C GLY A 28 3.73 -4.80 -4.06
N THR A 29 5.03 -5.13 -4.22
CA THR A 29 5.86 -5.53 -3.07
C THR A 29 6.05 -4.40 -2.04
N ARG A 30 6.10 -3.14 -2.50
CA ARG A 30 6.20 -1.96 -1.61
C ARG A 30 4.89 -1.64 -0.91
N VAL A 31 3.74 -1.80 -1.57
CA VAL A 31 2.43 -1.63 -0.92
C VAL A 31 2.21 -2.72 0.14
N ARG A 32 2.60 -3.97 -0.14
CA ARG A 32 2.59 -5.02 0.90
C ARG A 32 3.49 -4.66 2.08
N ALA A 33 4.70 -4.20 1.81
CA ALA A 33 5.62 -3.79 2.87
C ALA A 33 5.02 -2.64 3.69
N LEU A 34 4.45 -1.64 3.04
CA LEU A 34 3.75 -0.54 3.70
C LEU A 34 2.65 -1.06 4.64
N ALA A 35 1.78 -1.97 4.18
CA ALA A 35 0.74 -2.56 5.03
C ALA A 35 1.30 -3.39 6.20
N GLY A 36 2.39 -4.13 5.99
CA GLY A 36 2.97 -5.00 7.01
C GLY A 36 3.82 -4.31 8.07
N GLN A 37 4.56 -3.25 7.71
CA GLN A 37 5.52 -2.60 8.62
C GLN A 37 5.36 -1.08 8.74
N GLY A 38 4.89 -0.37 7.71
CA GLY A 38 4.67 1.07 7.79
C GLY A 38 5.95 1.91 7.91
N LEU A 39 7.05 1.52 7.25
CA LEU A 39 8.32 2.24 7.35
C LEU A 39 8.40 3.40 6.35
N ALA A 40 9.22 4.41 6.67
CA ALA A 40 9.50 5.56 5.79
C ALA A 40 9.86 5.17 4.33
N PRO A 41 10.77 4.21 4.04
CA PRO A 41 11.04 3.79 2.66
C PRO A 41 9.80 3.31 1.90
N ASP A 42 8.92 2.57 2.56
CA ASP A 42 7.75 2.01 1.89
C ASP A 42 6.75 3.12 1.57
N LEU A 43 6.57 4.09 2.48
CA LEU A 43 5.77 5.29 2.23
C LEU A 43 6.33 6.12 1.06
N VAL A 44 7.65 6.34 1.02
CA VAL A 44 8.31 7.11 -0.05
C VAL A 44 8.12 6.44 -1.41
N ASP A 45 8.38 5.14 -1.50
CA ASP A 45 8.25 4.39 -2.74
C ASP A 45 6.79 4.35 -3.23
N VAL A 46 5.83 4.13 -2.33
CA VAL A 46 4.40 4.08 -2.69
C VAL A 46 3.84 5.47 -3.03
N HIS A 47 4.27 6.53 -2.33
CA HIS A 47 3.92 7.90 -2.68
C HIS A 47 4.47 8.29 -4.07
N ALA A 48 5.69 7.88 -4.42
CA ALA A 48 6.20 8.08 -5.77
C ALA A 48 5.37 7.32 -6.83
N ALA A 49 4.86 6.13 -6.49
CA ALA A 49 4.00 5.34 -7.35
C ALA A 49 2.59 5.97 -7.54
N SER A 50 2.11 6.78 -6.59
CA SER A 50 0.78 7.39 -6.68
C SER A 50 0.64 8.43 -7.81
N ALA A 51 1.76 8.82 -8.45
CA ALA A 51 1.72 9.59 -9.69
C ALA A 51 1.20 8.79 -10.90
N ARG A 52 1.10 7.45 -10.79
CA ARG A 52 0.68 6.54 -11.87
C ARG A 52 -0.52 5.68 -11.52
N TRP A 53 -0.70 5.35 -10.24
CA TRP A 53 -1.80 4.51 -9.76
C TRP A 53 -2.61 5.23 -8.69
N SER A 54 -3.92 5.08 -8.77
CA SER A 54 -4.86 5.47 -7.73
C SER A 54 -4.75 4.59 -6.49
N HIS A 55 -5.32 5.03 -5.36
CA HIS A 55 -5.34 4.26 -4.11
C HIS A 55 -5.91 2.84 -4.28
N PRO A 56 -7.07 2.61 -4.95
CA PRO A 56 -7.58 1.26 -5.16
C PRO A 56 -6.67 0.40 -6.05
N GLU A 57 -5.98 0.99 -7.02
CA GLU A 57 -5.01 0.26 -7.86
C GLU A 57 -3.77 -0.14 -7.06
N LEU A 58 -3.29 0.72 -6.16
CA LEU A 58 -2.20 0.39 -5.25
C LEU A 58 -2.59 -0.75 -4.30
N GLU A 59 -3.80 -0.72 -3.73
CA GLU A 59 -4.32 -1.82 -2.90
C GLU A 59 -4.34 -3.15 -3.66
N GLU A 60 -4.79 -3.15 -4.92
CA GLU A 60 -4.84 -4.34 -5.76
C GLU A 60 -3.44 -4.86 -6.09
N LEU A 61 -2.48 -3.97 -6.39
CA LEU A 61 -1.08 -4.35 -6.56
C LEU A 61 -0.52 -4.98 -5.27
N GLY A 62 -0.83 -4.41 -4.10
CA GLY A 62 -0.43 -4.97 -2.80
C GLY A 62 -1.02 -6.35 -2.51
N ARG A 63 -2.32 -6.55 -2.80
CA ARG A 63 -3.03 -7.83 -2.64
C ARG A 63 -2.36 -8.97 -3.39
N ARG A 64 -1.95 -8.75 -4.65
CA ARG A 64 -1.27 -9.76 -5.48
C ARG A 64 0.01 -10.31 -4.84
N HIS A 65 0.72 -9.51 -4.05
CA HIS A 65 1.96 -9.91 -3.39
C HIS A 65 1.77 -10.42 -1.95
N SER A 66 0.56 -10.29 -1.40
CA SER A 66 0.25 -10.63 -0.01
C SER A 66 -0.64 -11.87 0.13
N GLY A 67 -1.24 -12.35 -0.98
CA GLY A 67 -2.26 -13.38 -0.90
C GLY A 67 -3.41 -12.92 -0.01
N ASP A 68 -3.88 -13.79 0.89
CA ASP A 68 -5.00 -13.50 1.80
C ASP A 68 -4.61 -12.65 3.02
N THR A 69 -3.36 -12.20 3.15
CA THR A 69 -2.91 -11.44 4.34
C THR A 69 -2.92 -9.92 4.15
N PHE A 70 -3.44 -9.41 3.03
CA PHE A 70 -3.58 -7.97 2.84
C PHE A 70 -4.85 -7.46 3.51
N ASP A 71 -4.70 -6.75 4.62
CA ASP A 71 -5.82 -6.17 5.36
C ASP A 71 -5.81 -4.63 5.21
N LEU A 72 -6.97 -4.07 4.85
CA LEU A 72 -7.16 -2.62 4.77
C LEU A 72 -7.08 -1.95 6.15
N THR A 73 -7.45 -2.65 7.22
CA THR A 73 -7.34 -2.15 8.60
C THR A 73 -5.87 -1.96 8.99
N ASP A 74 -5.02 -2.93 8.65
CA ASP A 74 -3.59 -2.83 8.87
C ASP A 74 -3.00 -1.69 8.04
N LEU A 75 -3.32 -1.62 6.74
CA LEU A 75 -2.86 -0.54 5.87
C LEU A 75 -3.26 0.84 6.40
N GLN A 76 -4.53 1.03 6.80
CA GLN A 76 -5.00 2.27 7.40
C GLN A 76 -4.18 2.63 8.64
N THR A 77 -3.97 1.66 9.54
CA THR A 77 -3.18 1.87 10.76
C THR A 77 -1.75 2.31 10.43
N ARG A 78 -1.13 1.72 9.41
CA ARG A 78 0.22 2.11 8.98
C ARG A 78 0.27 3.50 8.35
N LEU A 79 -0.74 3.87 7.56
CA LEU A 79 -0.84 5.20 6.94
C LEU A 79 -1.03 6.30 8.00
N LEU A 80 -1.92 6.10 8.97
CA LEU A 80 -2.07 7.01 10.13
C LEU A 80 -0.78 7.10 10.96
N GLY A 81 -0.01 6.01 10.98
CA GLY A 81 1.31 5.94 11.62
C GLY A 81 2.36 6.88 11.02
N ALA A 82 2.19 7.33 9.78
CA ALA A 82 3.17 8.16 9.06
C ALA A 82 3.49 9.50 9.75
N GLU A 83 2.53 10.05 10.51
CA GLU A 83 2.72 11.27 11.30
C GLU A 83 3.78 11.12 12.40
N TRP A 84 3.99 9.89 12.90
CA TRP A 84 4.89 9.62 14.02
C TRP A 84 6.32 9.21 13.60
N LEU A 85 6.58 9.08 12.31
CA LEU A 85 7.92 8.80 11.78
C LEU A 85 8.81 10.04 11.85
N ASP A 86 10.10 9.86 12.14
CA ASP A 86 11.05 10.97 12.27
C ASP A 86 11.33 11.58 10.88
N ASP A 87 11.29 12.90 10.76
CA ASP A 87 11.59 13.62 9.52
C ASP A 87 12.96 13.23 8.94
N ARG A 88 13.91 12.86 9.80
CA ARG A 88 15.24 12.38 9.40
C ARG A 88 15.18 11.09 8.57
N GLU A 89 14.17 10.25 8.80
CA GLU A 89 13.96 9.05 7.99
C GLU A 89 13.57 9.43 6.57
N PHE A 90 12.74 10.46 6.37
CA PHE A 90 12.37 10.96 5.05
C PHE A 90 13.51 11.75 4.37
N THR A 91 14.25 12.56 5.13
CA THR A 91 15.43 13.28 4.61
C THR A 91 16.52 12.32 4.10
N ALA A 92 16.65 11.13 4.69
CA ALA A 92 17.56 10.09 4.19
C ALA A 92 17.21 9.62 2.76
N TYR A 93 15.95 9.80 2.32
CA TYR A 93 15.48 9.56 0.95
C TYR A 93 15.39 10.83 0.10
N GLY A 94 15.91 11.97 0.58
CA GLY A 94 15.98 13.21 -0.16
C GLY A 94 14.72 14.07 -0.12
N LEU A 95 13.76 13.77 0.75
CA LEU A 95 12.59 14.61 0.97
C LEU A 95 12.97 15.79 1.86
N ASP A 96 12.60 16.99 1.42
CA ASP A 96 12.61 18.19 2.26
C ASP A 96 11.33 18.27 3.12
N ASP A 97 11.25 19.28 3.99
CA ASP A 97 10.11 19.48 4.89
C ASP A 97 8.78 19.61 4.12
N HIS A 98 8.82 20.25 2.94
CA HIS A 98 7.63 20.43 2.11
C HIS A 98 7.17 19.10 1.53
N ALA A 99 8.08 18.34 0.90
CA ALA A 99 7.79 17.03 0.34
C ALA A 99 7.33 16.03 1.42
N THR A 100 7.90 16.11 2.62
CA THR A 100 7.47 15.31 3.77
C THR A 100 6.03 15.65 4.19
N ALA A 101 5.68 16.94 4.24
CA ALA A 101 4.32 17.38 4.55
C ALA A 101 3.30 16.95 3.47
N GLU A 102 3.68 17.01 2.20
CA GLU A 102 2.83 16.50 1.10
C GLU A 102 2.61 14.99 1.21
N LEU A 103 3.67 14.21 1.47
CA LEU A 103 3.58 12.76 1.68
C LEU A 103 2.66 12.42 2.86
N ARG A 104 2.81 13.10 4.02
CA ARG A 104 1.94 12.87 5.18
C ARG A 104 0.49 13.19 4.89
N ARG A 105 0.22 14.27 4.14
CA ARG A 105 -1.15 14.62 3.74
C ARG A 105 -1.74 13.59 2.79
N TRP A 106 -0.96 13.10 1.83
CA TRP A 106 -1.36 12.01 0.95
C TRP A 106 -1.68 10.73 1.73
N ALA A 107 -0.85 10.37 2.70
CA ALA A 107 -1.08 9.19 3.55
C ALA A 107 -2.37 9.34 4.38
N GLN A 108 -2.60 10.53 4.96
CA GLN A 108 -3.83 10.82 5.71
C GLN A 108 -5.08 10.71 4.84
N GLN A 109 -5.06 11.29 3.63
CA GLN A 109 -6.19 11.20 2.69
C GLN A 109 -6.55 9.76 2.33
N TRP A 110 -5.54 8.91 2.13
CA TRP A 110 -5.77 7.50 1.87
C TRP A 110 -6.32 6.75 3.09
N ALA A 111 -5.77 7.04 4.29
CA ALA A 111 -6.27 6.45 5.52
C ALA A 111 -7.74 6.81 5.81
N ASP A 112 -8.12 8.05 5.49
CA ASP A 112 -9.49 8.54 5.63
C ASP A 112 -10.43 7.81 4.65
N ASP A 113 -10.06 7.68 3.37
CA ASP A 113 -10.83 6.89 2.36
C ASP A 113 -11.06 5.44 2.82
N ILE A 114 -10.00 4.79 3.30
CA ILE A 114 -10.12 3.43 3.84
C ILE A 114 -11.06 3.40 5.04
N GLY A 115 -10.99 4.39 5.92
CA GLY A 115 -11.84 4.47 7.12
C GLY A 115 -13.31 4.62 6.81
N GLU A 116 -13.64 5.45 5.82
CA GLU A 116 -15.00 5.60 5.31
C GLU A 116 -15.51 4.26 4.78
N ARG A 117 -14.73 3.58 3.93
CA ARG A 117 -15.09 2.28 3.35
C ARG A 117 -15.25 1.17 4.39
N LEU A 118 -14.40 1.15 5.44
CA LEU A 118 -14.51 0.18 6.53
C LEU A 118 -15.78 0.42 7.37
N LEU A 119 -16.11 1.68 7.66
CA LEU A 119 -17.34 2.03 8.38
C LEU A 119 -18.60 1.66 7.58
N GLU A 120 -18.58 1.88 6.27
CA GLU A 120 -19.67 1.48 5.36
C GLU A 120 -19.83 -0.04 5.31
N ALA A 121 -18.72 -0.79 5.29
CA ALA A 121 -18.75 -2.26 5.31
C ALA A 121 -19.37 -2.81 6.60
N ASP A 122 -19.03 -2.23 7.76
CA ASP A 122 -19.58 -2.63 9.07
C ASP A 122 -21.08 -2.33 9.22
N THR A 123 -21.59 -1.33 8.50
CA THR A 123 -23.00 -0.91 8.58
C THR A 123 -23.90 -1.54 7.51
N SER A 124 -23.32 -2.27 6.55
CA SER A 124 -24.08 -2.98 5.53
C SER A 124 -24.67 -4.27 6.10
N PRO A 125 -26.00 -4.41 6.22
CA PRO A 125 -26.59 -5.63 6.76
C PRO A 125 -26.30 -6.81 5.83
N GLU A 126 -25.70 -7.88 6.34
CA GLU A 126 -25.66 -9.18 5.66
C GLU A 126 -27.11 -9.61 5.37
N LEU A 127 -27.56 -9.41 4.12
CA LEU A 127 -28.85 -9.93 3.68
C LEU A 127 -28.76 -11.45 3.76
N PRO A 128 -29.60 -12.14 4.57
CA PRO A 128 -29.57 -13.58 4.61
C PRO A 128 -29.85 -14.13 3.21
N GLU A 129 -28.95 -14.99 2.72
CA GLU A 129 -29.16 -15.73 1.48
C GLU A 129 -30.56 -16.35 1.54
N ALA A 130 -31.43 -15.93 0.62
CA ALA A 130 -32.76 -16.48 0.50
C ALA A 130 -32.57 -17.98 0.28
N ARG A 131 -32.91 -18.77 1.29
CA ARG A 131 -33.10 -20.20 1.12
C ARG A 131 -34.14 -20.36 0.02
N GLU A 132 -33.71 -20.85 -1.13
CA GLU A 132 -34.62 -21.37 -2.15
C GLU A 132 -35.32 -22.57 -1.50
N ASP A 133 -36.46 -22.32 -0.88
CA ASP A 133 -37.34 -23.35 -0.37
C ASP A 133 -38.01 -24.05 -1.57
N GLU A 134 -37.87 -25.37 -1.55
CA GLU A 134 -38.26 -26.40 -2.52
C GLU A 134 -39.76 -26.46 -2.88
#